data_AF-A0A7C3GYD5-F1
#
_entry.id   AF-A0A7C3GYD5-F1
#
_cell.length_a   1.000
_cell.length_b   1.000
_cell.length_c   1.000
_cell.angle_alpha   90.00
_cell.angle_beta   90.00
_cell.angle_gamma   90.00
#
_symmetry.space_group_name_H-M   'P 1'
#
loop_
_entity.id
_entity.type
_entity.pdbx_description
1 polymer ?
#
loop_
_entity_poly.entity_id
_entity_poly.type
_entity_poly.pdbx_seq_one_letter_code
_entity_poly.pdbx_strand_id
1 'polypeptide(L)'
;MKSSTMTVRMAPQTRERLTRLAEAVNRSKSYILNQAIQEYLDTHEWQVLEIEKAVKHADSPLAEWKNHDTVKTKWEKKLAHKVA
;
A
#
# COMPACT_ATOMS: atom_id res chain seq x y z
N MET A 1 9.03 -21.16 -13.59
CA MET A 1 7.71 -20.59 -13.26
C MET A 1 6.96 -20.31 -14.55
N LYS A 2 5.65 -20.56 -14.61
CA LYS A 2 4.85 -20.24 -15.81
C LYS A 2 4.58 -18.74 -15.81
N SER A 3 4.98 -18.04 -16.88
CA SER A 3 4.65 -16.64 -17.09
C SER A 3 3.23 -16.51 -17.65
N SER A 4 2.43 -15.61 -17.09
CA SER A 4 1.15 -15.20 -17.65
C SER A 4 1.34 -13.92 -18.47
N THR A 5 0.67 -13.84 -19.62
CA THR A 5 0.71 -12.64 -20.48
C THR A 5 -0.54 -11.81 -20.26
N MET A 6 -0.38 -10.51 -20.07
CA MET A 6 -1.49 -9.55 -20.02
C MET A 6 -1.27 -8.43 -21.04
N THR A 7 -2.37 -7.91 -21.59
CA THR A 7 -2.35 -6.72 -22.46
C THR A 7 -2.75 -5.51 -21.64
N VAL A 8 -1.86 -4.53 -21.49
CA VAL A 8 -2.11 -3.30 -20.73
C VAL A 8 -2.45 -2.17 -21.69
N ARG A 9 -3.63 -1.57 -21.53
CA ARG A 9 -3.98 -0.32 -22.21
C ARG A 9 -3.38 0.85 -21.43
N MET A 10 -2.73 1.77 -22.13
CA MET A 10 -2.12 2.96 -21.52
C MET A 10 -2.17 4.13 -22.51
N ALA A 11 -2.15 5.35 -21.97
CA ALA A 11 -2.08 6.57 -22.78
C ALA A 11 -0.78 6.60 -23.63
N PRO A 12 -0.80 7.16 -24.84
CA PRO A 12 0.38 7.25 -25.71
C PRO A 12 1.59 7.88 -25.02
N GLN A 13 1.37 8.93 -24.23
CA GLN A 13 2.40 9.65 -23.49
C GLN A 13 3.07 8.76 -22.44
N THR A 14 2.29 7.91 -21.75
CA THR A 14 2.82 6.94 -20.78
C THR A 14 3.68 5.88 -21.45
N ARG A 15 3.24 5.38 -22.62
CA ARG A 15 3.99 4.40 -23.41
C ARG A 15 5.34 4.97 -23.88
N GLU A 16 5.38 6.23 -24.28
CA GLU A 16 6.61 6.90 -24.69
C GLU A 16 7.57 7.09 -23.51
N ARG A 17 7.08 7.53 -22.35
CA ARG A 17 7.88 7.63 -21.12
C ARG A 17 8.46 6.28 -20.72
N LEU A 18 7.67 5.21 -20.77
CA LEU A 18 8.12 3.84 -20.50
C LEU A 18 9.23 3.41 -21.49
N THR A 19 9.07 3.75 -22.77
CA THR A 19 10.03 3.38 -23.82
C THR A 19 11.37 4.08 -23.57
N ARG A 20 11.37 5.39 -23.33
CA ARG A 20 12.58 6.16 -23.02
C ARG A 20 13.28 5.66 -21.76
N LEU A 21 12.52 5.34 -20.70
CA LEU A 21 13.10 4.80 -19.47
C LEU A 21 13.77 3.44 -19.72
N ALA A 22 13.08 2.54 -20.40
CA ALA A 22 13.58 1.20 -20.72
C ALA A 22 14.89 1.26 -21.52
N GLU A 23 14.98 2.16 -22.51
CA GLU A 23 16.20 2.42 -23.27
C GLU A 23 17.33 2.97 -22.40
N ALA A 24 17.06 3.99 -21.58
CA ALA A 24 18.05 4.62 -20.71
C ALA A 24 18.68 3.65 -19.70
N VAL A 25 17.89 2.68 -19.19
CA VAL A 25 18.38 1.68 -18.22
C VAL A 25 18.79 0.34 -18.86
N ASN A 26 18.78 0.24 -20.20
CA ASN A 26 19.06 -0.98 -20.96
C ASN A 26 18.25 -2.21 -20.46
N ARG A 27 16.94 -2.03 -20.32
CA ARG A 27 15.99 -3.08 -19.91
C ARG A 27 14.81 -3.14 -20.88
N SER A 28 14.10 -4.27 -20.88
CA SER A 28 12.88 -4.40 -21.67
C SER A 28 11.72 -3.63 -21.00
N LYS A 29 10.76 -3.17 -21.80
CA LYS A 29 9.52 -2.55 -21.29
C LYS A 29 8.78 -3.46 -20.31
N SER A 30 8.76 -4.77 -20.59
CA SER A 30 8.13 -5.77 -19.72
C SER A 30 8.84 -5.91 -18.38
N TYR A 31 10.17 -5.78 -18.34
CA TYR A 31 10.92 -5.78 -17.08
C TYR A 31 10.51 -4.60 -16.20
N ILE A 32 10.48 -3.39 -16.77
CA ILE A 32 10.09 -2.17 -16.05
C ILE A 32 8.63 -2.24 -15.58
N LEU A 33 7.71 -2.73 -16.43
CA LEU A 33 6.32 -2.92 -16.04
C LEU A 33 6.17 -3.92 -14.90
N ASN A 34 6.85 -5.06 -14.97
CA ASN A 34 6.80 -6.06 -13.91
C ASN A 34 7.35 -5.48 -12.61
N GLN A 35 8.48 -4.78 -12.65
CA GLN A 35 9.06 -4.13 -11.47
C GLN A 35 8.07 -3.12 -10.86
N ALA A 36 7.49 -2.23 -11.67
CA ALA A 36 6.53 -1.24 -11.19
C ALA A 36 5.28 -1.89 -10.56
N ILE A 37 4.80 -3.01 -11.11
CA ILE A 37 3.68 -3.77 -10.54
C ILE A 37 4.08 -4.37 -9.18
N GLN A 38 5.27 -4.98 -9.08
CA GLN A 38 5.73 -5.56 -7.80
C GLN A 38 5.86 -4.47 -6.72
N GLU A 39 6.51 -3.35 -7.04
CA GLU A 39 6.67 -2.23 -6.10
C GLU A 39 5.31 -1.67 -5.64
N TYR A 40 4.34 -1.58 -6.54
CA TYR A 40 2.99 -1.14 -6.20
C TYR A 40 2.27 -2.12 -5.28
N LEU A 41 2.38 -3.42 -5.55
CA LEU A 41 1.78 -4.46 -4.71
C LEU A 41 2.43 -4.48 -3.32
N ASP A 42 3.76 -4.50 -3.24
CA ASP A 42 4.50 -4.48 -1.98
C ASP A 42 4.14 -3.27 -1.11
N THR A 43 3.89 -2.12 -1.73
CA THR A 43 3.55 -0.89 -1.02
C THR A 43 2.11 -0.87 -0.53
N HIS A 44 1.15 -1.36 -1.34
CA HIS A 44 -0.27 -1.10 -1.11
C HIS A 44 -1.09 -2.31 -0.68
N GLU A 45 -0.68 -3.53 -1.03
CA GLU A 45 -1.49 -4.73 -0.81
C GLU A 45 -1.74 -4.95 0.68
N TRP A 46 -0.70 -4.86 1.51
CA TRP A 46 -0.85 -5.01 2.95
C TRP A 46 -1.79 -3.97 3.55
N GLN A 47 -1.74 -2.72 3.09
CA GLN A 47 -2.54 -1.63 3.63
C GLN A 47 -4.03 -1.85 3.36
N VAL A 48 -4.37 -2.21 2.12
CA VAL A 48 -5.75 -2.51 1.73
C VAL A 48 -6.28 -3.68 2.54
N LEU A 49 -5.49 -4.77 2.64
CA LEU A 49 -5.88 -5.96 3.40
C LEU A 49 -6.12 -5.65 4.89
N GLU A 50 -5.24 -4.87 5.52
CA GLU A 50 -5.41 -4.52 6.93
C GLU A 50 -6.59 -3.59 7.19
N ILE A 51 -6.86 -2.64 6.28
CA ILE A 51 -8.07 -1.81 6.36
C ILE A 51 -9.32 -2.68 6.25
N GLU A 52 -9.39 -3.59 5.27
CA GLU A 52 -10.53 -4.49 5.12
C GLU A 52 -10.73 -5.38 6.34
N LYS A 53 -9.65 -5.91 6.94
CA LYS A 53 -9.71 -6.68 8.18
C LYS A 53 -10.21 -5.83 9.35
N ALA A 54 -9.71 -4.61 9.49
CA ALA A 54 -10.11 -3.69 10.56
C ALA A 54 -11.59 -3.32 10.46
N VAL A 55 -12.09 -3.02 9.26
CA VAL A 55 -13.51 -2.75 9.02
C VAL A 55 -14.36 -3.98 9.36
N LYS A 56 -14.00 -5.16 8.85
CA LYS A 56 -14.71 -6.41 9.18
C LYS A 56 -14.74 -6.69 10.68
N HIS A 57 -13.64 -6.42 11.39
CA HIS A 57 -13.58 -6.58 12.84
C HIS A 57 -14.48 -5.57 13.55
N ALA A 58 -14.46 -4.30 13.13
CA ALA A 58 -15.29 -3.23 13.70
C ALA A 58 -16.80 -3.51 13.53
N ASP A 59 -17.19 -4.11 12.41
CA ASP A 59 -18.59 -4.51 12.14
C ASP A 59 -18.98 -5.81 12.87
N SER A 60 -18.02 -6.53 13.46
CA SER A 60 -18.28 -7.80 14.14
C SER A 60 -18.75 -7.59 15.60
N PRO A 61 -19.51 -8.54 16.18
CA PRO A 61 -19.90 -8.50 17.59
C PRO A 61 -18.73 -8.57 18.58
N LEU A 62 -17.53 -8.91 18.08
CA LEU A 62 -16.30 -9.01 18.88
C LEU A 62 -15.57 -7.66 18.99
N ALA A 63 -16.07 -6.62 18.33
CA ALA A 63 -15.47 -5.29 18.38
C ALA A 63 -15.56 -4.68 19.78
N GLU A 64 -14.42 -4.27 20.34
CA GLU A 64 -14.37 -3.47 21.56
C GLU A 64 -14.13 -1.98 21.26
N TRP A 65 -15.11 -1.15 21.56
CA TRP A 65 -14.99 0.30 21.45
C TRP A 65 -14.55 0.93 22.78
N LYS A 66 -13.65 1.90 22.74
CA LYS A 66 -13.24 2.70 23.90
C LYS A 66 -13.67 4.14 23.69
N ASN A 67 -14.17 4.78 24.76
CA ASN A 67 -14.57 6.19 24.71
C ASN A 67 -13.33 7.09 24.54
N HIS A 68 -13.46 8.16 23.75
CA HIS A 68 -12.43 9.16 23.50
C HIS A 68 -11.72 9.66 24.78
N ASP A 69 -12.47 9.94 25.85
CA ASP A 69 -11.91 10.49 27.09
C ASP A 69 -10.94 9.51 27.78
N THR A 70 -11.23 8.21 27.69
CA THR A 70 -10.37 7.16 28.25
C THR A 70 -9.05 7.05 27.48
N VAL A 71 -9.10 7.25 26.17
CA VAL A 71 -7.92 7.25 25.30
C VAL A 71 -7.07 8.49 25.56
N LYS A 72 -7.70 9.68 25.65
CA LYS A 72 -7.02 10.95 25.93
C LYS A 72 -6.24 10.91 27.23
N THR A 73 -6.89 10.51 28.32
CA THR A 73 -6.27 10.40 29.65
C THR A 73 -5.06 9.46 29.64
N LYS A 74 -5.14 8.35 28.87
CA LYS A 74 -4.04 7.39 28.73
C LYS A 74 -2.83 8.01 28.02
N TRP A 75 -3.04 8.81 26.99
CA TRP A 75 -1.97 9.47 26.23
C TRP A 75 -1.31 10.60 27.01
N GLU A 76 -2.09 11.41 27.74
CA GLU A 76 -1.55 12.48 28.60
C GLU A 76 -0.62 11.91 29.69
N LYS A 77 -1.01 10.81 30.33
CA LYS A 77 -0.15 10.10 31.30
C LYS A 77 1.14 9.56 30.67
N LYS A 78 1.07 9.01 29.45
CA LYS A 78 2.25 8.54 28.72
C LYS A 78 3.20 9.67 28.36
N LEU A 79 2.68 10.83 27.98
CA LEU A 79 3.48 12.01 27.65
C LEU A 79 4.20 12.54 28.89
N ALA A 80 3.49 12.67 30.02
CA ALA A 80 4.06 13.15 31.27
C ALA A 80 5.22 12.25 31.78
N HIS A 81 5.13 10.93 31.59
CA HIS A 81 6.19 10.00 31.98
C HIS A 81 7.43 10.04 31.07
N LYS A 82 7.30 10.51 29.82
CA LYS A 82 8.41 10.54 28.86
C LYS A 82 9.21 11.85 28.92
N VAL A 83 8.65 12.87 29.57
CA VAL A 83 9.21 14.22 29.70
C VAL A 83 9.84 14.47 31.08
N ALA A 84 9.54 13.62 32.07
CA ALA A 84 10.17 13.60 33.39
C ALA A 84 11.46 12.75 33.37
#